data_AF-A0A379Z2Y3-F1
#
_entry.id   AF-A0A379Z2Y3-F1
#
_cell.length_a   1.000
_cell.length_b   1.000
_cell.length_c   1.000
_cell.angle_alpha   90.00
_cell.angle_beta   90.00
_cell.angle_gamma   90.00
#
_symmetry.space_group_name_H-M   'P 1'
#
loop_
_entity.id
_entity.type
_entity.pdbx_description
1 polymer ?
#
loop_
_entity_poly.entity_id
_entity_poly.type
_entity_poly.pdbx_seq_one_letter_code
_entity_poly.pdbx_strand_id
1 'polypeptide(L)' 'MQKLIAYMNGELVGTLAKHKNGAHTFQYDKDWITNAMARPLSL' A
#
# COMPACT_ATOMS: atom_id res chain seq x y z
N MET A 1 5.60 -1.22 -15.65
CA MET A 1 5.52 -1.11 -14.18
C MET A 1 4.24 -1.79 -13.80
N GLN A 2 4.32 -2.85 -12.98
CA GLN A 2 3.13 -3.59 -12.53
C GLN A 2 2.72 -3.05 -11.17
N LYS A 3 1.41 -2.97 -10.91
CA LYS A 3 0.86 -2.48 -9.65
C LYS A 3 -0.10 -3.51 -9.08
N LEU A 4 -0.06 -3.67 -7.76
CA LEU A 4 -1.01 -4.45 -6.99
C LEU A 4 -1.62 -3.52 -5.93
N ILE A 5 -2.95 -3.43 -5.94
CA ILE A 5 -3.69 -2.62 -4.97
C ILE A 5 -3.89 -3.44 -3.70
N ALA A 6 -3.46 -2.92 -2.56
CA ALA A 6 -3.52 -3.59 -1.28
C ALA A 6 -4.75 -3.10 -0.50
N TYR A 7 -5.65 -4.02 -0.20
CA TYR A 7 -6.80 -3.80 0.68
C TYR A 7 -6.61 -4.57 1.99
N MET A 8 -7.15 -4.03 3.09
CA MET A 8 -7.25 -4.71 4.39
C MET A 8 -8.70 -4.65 4.86
N ASN A 9 -9.38 -5.79 4.83
CA ASN A 9 -10.79 -5.90 5.24
C ASN A 9 -11.73 -4.92 4.51
N GLY A 10 -11.48 -4.66 3.23
CA GLY A 10 -12.30 -3.75 2.41
C GLY A 10 -11.79 -2.30 2.36
N GLU A 11 -10.86 -1.92 3.21
CA GLU A 11 -10.25 -0.59 3.21
C GLU A 11 -9.03 -0.54 2.29
N LEU A 12 -8.90 0.52 1.48
CA LEU A 12 -7.73 0.74 0.62
C LEU A 12 -6.54 1.17 1.48
N VAL A 13 -5.52 0.31 1.56
CA VAL A 13 -4.32 0.57 2.37
C VAL A 13 -3.23 1.26 1.56
N GLY A 14 -3.06 0.87 0.30
CA GLY A 14 -1.99 1.41 -0.54
C GLY A 14 -1.74 0.61 -1.81
N THR A 15 -0.60 0.87 -2.44
CA THR A 15 -0.19 0.21 -3.69
C THR A 15 1.23 -0.33 -3.58
N LEU A 16 1.38 -1.62 -3.93
CA LEU A 16 2.67 -2.24 -4.20
C LEU A 16 3.01 -2.07 -5.67
N ALA A 17 4.15 -1.48 -5.98
CA ALA A 17 4.65 -1.33 -7.34
C ALA A 17 5.90 -2.20 -7.56
N LYS A 18 5.90 -2.95 -8.67
CA LYS A 18 7.09 -3.64 -9.19
C LYS A 18 7.69 -2.84 -10.35
N HIS A 19 8.92 -2.39 -10.15
CA HIS A 19 9.70 -1.62 -11.12
C HIS A 19 10.27 -2.53 -12.22
N LYS A 20 10.68 -1.95 -13.34
CA LYS A 20 11.25 -2.71 -14.47
C LYS A 20 12.55 -3.44 -14.09
N ASN A 21 13.30 -2.88 -13.14
CA ASN A 21 14.53 -3.47 -12.60
C ASN A 21 14.28 -4.53 -11.51
N GLY A 22 13.02 -4.89 -11.24
CA GLY A 22 12.65 -5.87 -10.23
C GLY A 22 12.54 -5.32 -8.80
N ALA A 23 12.91 -4.06 -8.55
CA ALA A 23 12.70 -3.44 -7.25
C ALA A 23 11.20 -3.35 -6.91
N HIS A 24 10.88 -3.47 -5.61
CA HIS A 24 9.53 -3.34 -5.09
C HIS A 24 9.45 -2.11 -4.19
N THR A 25 8.40 -1.31 -4.35
CA THR A 25 8.11 -0.16 -3.48
C THR A 25 6.66 -0.22 -3.05
N PHE A 26 6.39 0.09 -1.79
CA PHE A 26 5.04 0.19 -1.27
C PHE A 26 4.75 1.64 -0.88
N GLN A 27 3.58 2.14 -1.27
CA GLN A 27 3.11 3.47 -0.89
C GLN A 27 1.72 3.34 -0.27
N TYR A 28 1.57 3.81 0.97
CA TYR A 28 0.25 3.90 1.60
C TYR A 28 -0.63 4.92 0.90
N ASP A 29 -1.92 4.64 0.89
CA ASP A 29 -2.94 5.61 0.48
C ASP A 29 -3.03 6.74 1.50
N LYS A 30 -3.42 7.93 1.04
CA LYS A 30 -3.53 9.11 1.91
C LYS A 30 -4.61 8.92 2.96
N ASP A 31 -5.73 8.31 2.57
CA ASP A 31 -6.87 8.10 3.46
C ASP A 31 -6.55 7.02 4.51
N TRP A 32 -5.68 6.06 4.18
CA TRP A 32 -5.15 5.11 5.16
C TRP A 32 -4.25 5.80 6.19
N ILE A 33 -3.33 6.68 5.76
CA ILE A 33 -2.41 7.37 6.69
C ILE A 33 -3.17 8.28 7.67
N THR A 34 -4.26 8.91 7.24
CA THR A 34 -5.03 9.84 8.08
C THR A 34 -6.11 9.15 8.92
N ASN A 35 -6.39 7.87 8.67
CA ASN A 35 -7.37 7.11 9.43
C ASN A 35 -6.82 6.77 10.83
N ALA A 36 -7.55 7.17 11.87
CA ALA A 36 -7.18 6.94 13.27
C ALA A 36 -7.10 5.45 13.67
N MET A 37 -7.76 4.56 12.90
CA MET A 37 -7.75 3.11 13.11
C MET A 37 -6.72 2.39 12.23
N ALA A 38 -5.94 3.13 11.44
CA ALA A 38 -4.93 2.54 10.57
C ALA A 38 -3.79 1.89 11.36
N ARG A 39 -3.15 0.93 10.70
CA ARG A 39 -1.95 0.26 11.18
C ARG A 39 -0.96 0.05 10.04
N PRO A 40 0.35 -0.01 10.32
CA PRO A 40 1.33 -0.34 9.29
C PRO A 40 1.15 -1.78 8.79
N LEU A 41 1.60 -2.04 7.56
CA LEU A 41 1.58 -3.36 6.94
C LEU A 41 2.52 -4.36 7.65
N SER A 42 3.65 -3.86 8.14
CA SER A 42 4.61 -4.52 9.03
C SER A 42 5.28 -3.44 9.87
N LEU A 43 5.70 -3.78 11.09
CA LEU A 43 6.64 -2.95 11.85
C LEU A 43 8.03 -2.98 11.20
#